data_AF-A0A1E3NTX3-F1
#
_entry.id   AF-A0A1E3NTX3-F1
#
_cell.length_a   1.000
_cell.length_b   1.000
_cell.length_c   1.000
_cell.angle_alpha   90.00
_cell.angle_beta   90.00
_cell.angle_gamma   90.00
#
_symmetry.space_group_name_H-M   'P 1'
#
loop_
_entity.id
_entity.type
_entity.pdbx_description
1 polymer ?
#
loop_
_entity_poly.entity_id
_entity_poly.type
_entity_poly.pdbx_seq_one_letter_code
_entity_poly.pdbx_strand_id
1 'polypeptide(L)'
;KMTIWEKVKHEAHHYWEGTKLLGLEIKISSRLLLKMTAGYELTRREYRQLQRTTADVLRLFPFAMFIVIPFAELLLPVALKLFPNLLPSTYESQGDKDKKLALLRNTRYKVAQVLTNSKQMVNVTSTLSDEQIADFKDFLIKLRNSKSSEIKRDQLLRVAKMFKDDLILDNSPRGMLVALAKYINLRPYGTDQILRYRIRHRMLKIKADDRLIEDDGVDSLSIPELQQACASRGIRMFNATPGQMRQYLNEWLDMRLHEHIPSTLMIFVNAYTYGDVESYPSTHEALKAVLSSLPVEVYHEQELQVDMDNATIEQKLKVLKEQEHLIQSENVQEKDHK
;
A
#
# COMPACT_ATOMS: atom_id res chain seq x y z
N LYS A 1 -2.92 41.45 -18.27
CA LYS A 1 -1.65 40.68 -18.41
C LYS A 1 -0.64 41.32 -17.47
N MET A 2 -0.08 40.56 -16.52
CA MET A 2 0.96 41.09 -15.62
C MET A 2 2.20 41.50 -16.42
N THR A 3 2.80 42.62 -16.06
CA THR A 3 4.08 43.10 -16.60
C THR A 3 5.23 42.16 -16.17
N ILE A 4 6.35 42.19 -16.90
CA ILE A 4 7.53 41.37 -16.59
C ILE A 4 8.03 41.65 -15.16
N TRP A 5 7.99 42.92 -14.74
CA TRP A 5 8.39 43.32 -13.39
C TRP A 5 7.44 42.82 -12.29
N GLU A 6 6.13 42.85 -12.54
CA GLU A 6 5.13 42.29 -11.62
C GLU A 6 5.28 40.77 -11.46
N LYS A 7 5.62 40.05 -12.54
CA LYS A 7 5.92 38.61 -12.49
C LYS A 7 7.17 38.31 -11.67
N VAL A 8 8.27 39.04 -11.92
CA VAL A 8 9.53 38.87 -11.16
C VAL A 8 9.32 39.19 -9.68
N LYS A 9 8.61 40.26 -9.34
CA LYS A 9 8.31 40.62 -7.96
C LYS A 9 7.44 39.55 -7.28
N HIS A 10 6.45 39.02 -7.98
CA HIS A 10 5.59 37.95 -7.48
C HIS A 10 6.37 36.66 -7.22
N GLU A 11 7.24 36.26 -8.15
CA GLU A 11 8.11 35.08 -7.99
C GLU A 11 9.12 35.27 -6.86
N ALA A 12 9.82 36.40 -6.79
CA ALA A 12 10.77 36.69 -5.72
C ALA A 12 10.12 36.70 -4.33
N HIS A 13 8.92 37.29 -4.21
CA HIS A 13 8.14 37.24 -2.97
C HIS A 13 7.77 35.81 -2.57
N HIS A 14 7.31 35.00 -3.54
CA HIS A 14 7.00 33.60 -3.34
C HIS A 14 8.22 32.79 -2.85
N TYR A 15 9.41 33.02 -3.42
CA TYR A 15 10.65 32.38 -2.97
C TYR A 15 11.06 32.79 -1.55
N TRP A 16 10.90 34.07 -1.20
CA TRP A 16 11.19 34.58 0.14
C TRP A 16 10.28 33.97 1.20
N GLU A 17 8.98 33.88 0.93
CA GLU A 17 8.01 33.23 1.82
C GLU A 17 8.29 31.74 1.98
N GLY A 18 8.59 31.03 0.89
CA GLY A 18 8.96 29.61 0.92
C GLY A 18 10.21 29.33 1.76
N THR A 19 11.22 30.20 1.66
CA THR A 19 12.48 30.06 2.44
C THR A 19 12.25 30.25 3.95
N LYS A 20 11.40 31.22 4.33
CA LYS A 20 11.01 31.42 5.73
C LYS A 20 10.25 30.22 6.29
N LEU A 21 9.32 29.67 5.51
CA LEU A 21 8.56 28.48 5.87
C LEU A 21 9.49 27.29 6.13
N LEU A 22 10.43 27.04 5.22
CA LEU A 22 11.41 25.96 5.36
C LEU A 22 12.29 26.13 6.61
N GLY A 23 12.75 27.35 6.91
CA GLY A 23 13.54 27.62 8.12
C GLY A 23 12.77 27.30 9.41
N LEU A 24 11.47 27.62 9.44
CA LEU A 24 10.58 27.24 10.54
C LEU A 24 10.45 25.72 10.67
N GLU A 25 10.22 25.03 9.54
CA GLU A 25 10.09 23.57 9.48
C GLU A 25 11.35 22.85 9.98
N ILE A 26 12.55 23.32 9.59
CA ILE A 26 13.83 22.78 10.06
C ILE A 26 13.94 22.94 11.58
N LYS A 27 13.64 24.13 12.13
CA LYS A 27 13.69 24.40 13.56
C LYS A 27 12.76 23.48 14.37
N ILE A 28 11.53 23.29 13.89
CA ILE A 28 10.58 22.37 14.53
C ILE A 28 11.12 20.94 14.48
N SER A 29 11.61 20.50 13.32
CA SER A 29 12.12 19.13 13.13
C SER A 29 13.36 18.83 13.97
N SER A 30 14.29 19.77 14.12
CA SER A 30 15.44 19.61 15.02
C SER A 30 15.00 19.40 16.47
N ARG A 31 13.96 20.11 16.93
CA ARG A 31 13.39 19.92 18.27
C ARG A 31 12.74 18.55 18.43
N LEU A 32 11.98 18.10 17.43
CA LEU A 32 11.33 16.78 17.45
C LEU A 32 12.35 15.64 17.39
N LEU A 33 13.43 15.81 16.63
CA LEU A 33 14.54 14.86 16.59
C LEU A 33 15.22 14.77 17.96
N LEU A 34 15.46 15.91 18.63
CA LEU A 34 15.98 15.93 20.00
C LEU A 34 15.05 15.21 20.99
N LYS A 35 13.73 15.49 20.93
CA LYS A 35 12.70 14.81 21.74
C LYS A 35 12.75 13.29 21.54
N MET A 36 12.83 12.83 20.29
CA MET A 36 12.93 11.41 19.95
C MET A 36 14.25 10.78 20.45
N THR A 37 15.40 11.46 20.28
CA THR A 37 16.70 10.96 20.76
C THR A 37 16.80 10.93 22.29
N ALA A 38 16.01 11.76 22.98
CA ALA A 38 15.88 11.74 24.44
C ALA A 38 14.94 10.64 24.95
N GLY A 39 14.39 9.80 24.08
CA GLY A 39 13.57 8.65 24.44
C GLY A 39 12.08 8.94 24.60
N TYR A 40 11.61 10.15 24.27
CA TYR A 40 10.18 10.47 24.29
C TYR A 40 9.50 10.02 22.99
N GLU A 41 8.31 9.46 23.12
CA GLU A 41 7.48 9.14 21.97
C GLU A 41 6.98 10.41 21.28
N LEU A 42 6.95 10.37 19.95
CA LEU A 42 6.40 11.43 19.13
C LEU A 42 4.92 11.13 18.86
N THR A 43 4.07 12.14 19.04
CA THR A 43 2.70 12.09 18.54
C THR A 43 2.71 11.91 17.02
N ARG A 44 1.59 11.46 16.44
CA ARG A 44 1.51 11.25 14.99
C ARG A 44 1.85 12.49 14.18
N ARG A 45 1.37 13.65 14.64
CA ARG A 45 1.63 14.95 13.99
C ARG A 45 3.12 15.29 14.01
N GLU A 46 3.78 15.08 15.14
CA GLU A 46 5.22 15.31 15.29
C GLU A 46 6.03 14.38 14.37
N TYR A 47 5.71 13.08 14.37
CA TYR A 47 6.41 12.11 13.55
C TYR A 47 6.29 12.43 12.05
N ARG A 48 5.08 12.80 11.59
CA ARG A 48 4.84 13.19 10.20
C ARG A 48 5.57 14.47 9.81
N GLN A 49 5.56 15.48 10.68
CA GLN A 49 6.28 16.73 10.45
C GLN A 49 7.78 16.46 10.26
N LEU A 50 8.37 15.66 11.16
CA LEU A 50 9.77 15.27 11.09
C LEU A 50 10.10 14.53 9.77
N GLN A 51 9.29 13.55 9.38
CA GLN A 51 9.49 12.82 8.12
C GLN A 51 9.37 13.72 6.89
N ARG A 52 8.36 14.60 6.86
CA ARG A 52 8.12 15.51 5.75
C ARG A 52 9.29 16.48 5.57
N THR A 53 9.68 17.17 6.64
CA THR A 53 10.79 18.12 6.59
C THR A 53 12.11 17.43 6.25
N THR A 54 12.38 16.23 6.76
CA THR A 54 13.59 15.47 6.38
C THR A 54 13.61 15.16 4.89
N ALA A 55 12.47 14.74 4.33
CA ALA A 55 12.35 14.49 2.89
C ALA A 55 12.45 15.78 2.06
N ASP A 56 11.82 16.87 2.49
CA ASP A 56 11.87 18.16 1.81
C ASP A 56 13.29 18.76 1.86
N VAL A 57 14.03 18.63 2.97
CA VAL A 57 15.45 19.05 3.09
C VAL A 57 16.37 18.21 2.19
N LEU A 58 16.19 16.88 2.15
CA LEU A 58 16.97 16.01 1.26
C LEU A 58 16.71 16.31 -0.22
N ARG A 59 15.47 16.67 -0.58
CA ARG A 59 15.10 17.11 -1.95
C ARG A 59 15.58 18.54 -2.25
N LEU A 60 15.72 19.38 -1.23
CA LEU A 60 16.19 20.75 -1.37
C LEU A 60 17.68 20.82 -1.72
N PHE A 61 18.50 19.86 -1.29
CA PHE A 61 19.94 19.87 -1.57
C PHE A 61 20.27 19.91 -3.09
N PRO A 62 19.70 19.04 -3.95
CA PRO A 62 19.88 19.17 -5.40
C PRO A 62 19.15 20.40 -5.98
N PHE A 63 18.03 20.85 -5.40
CA PHE A 63 17.33 22.06 -5.83
C PHE A 63 18.15 23.35 -5.59
N ALA A 64 18.81 23.46 -4.43
CA ALA A 64 19.62 24.61 -4.04
C ALA A 64 20.82 24.82 -5.00
N MET A 65 21.36 23.74 -5.58
CA MET A 65 22.38 23.83 -6.63
C MET A 65 21.88 24.58 -7.87
N PHE A 66 20.59 24.48 -8.22
CA PHE A 66 20.02 25.21 -9.37
C PHE A 66 19.88 26.72 -9.10
N ILE A 67 19.81 27.13 -7.83
CA ILE A 67 19.74 28.55 -7.42
C ILE A 67 21.15 29.15 -7.34
N VAL A 68 22.12 28.40 -6.84
CA VAL A 68 23.50 28.88 -6.64
C VAL A 68 24.27 28.94 -7.97
N ILE A 69 24.01 28.03 -8.90
CA ILE A 69 24.71 27.97 -10.19
C ILE A 69 23.96 28.85 -11.21
N PRO A 70 24.59 29.92 -11.74
CA PRO A 70 23.97 30.76 -12.77
C PRO A 70 23.55 29.93 -13.99
N PHE A 71 22.36 30.21 -14.55
CA PHE A 71 21.75 29.52 -15.69
C PHE A 71 21.36 28.05 -15.48
N ALA A 72 21.56 27.47 -14.30
CA ALA A 72 21.12 26.11 -14.01
C ALA A 72 19.58 25.97 -14.04
N GLU A 73 18.84 27.06 -13.79
CA GLU A 73 17.37 27.10 -13.93
C GLU A 73 16.89 26.61 -15.32
N LEU A 74 17.68 26.84 -16.37
CA LEU A 74 17.37 26.37 -17.73
C LEU A 74 17.31 24.84 -17.83
N LEU A 75 17.98 24.14 -16.92
CA LEU A 75 17.96 22.68 -16.79
C LEU A 75 16.81 22.18 -15.91
N LEU A 76 16.08 23.03 -15.18
CA LEU A 76 14.95 22.60 -14.34
C LEU A 76 13.88 21.83 -15.15
N PRO A 77 13.45 22.24 -16.36
CA PRO A 77 12.49 21.46 -17.14
C PRO A 77 12.99 20.05 -17.46
N VAL A 78 14.29 19.90 -17.72
CA VAL A 78 14.94 18.60 -17.97
C VAL A 78 15.06 17.79 -16.68
N ALA A 79 15.47 18.43 -15.59
CA ALA A 79 15.61 17.81 -14.28
C ALA A 79 14.26 17.33 -13.73
N LEU A 80 13.18 18.08 -13.91
CA LEU A 80 11.82 17.67 -13.53
C LEU A 80 11.28 16.52 -14.38
N LYS A 81 11.71 16.43 -15.64
CA LYS A 81 11.39 15.29 -16.51
C LYS A 81 12.12 14.01 -16.07
N LEU A 82 13.37 14.14 -15.59
CA LEU A 82 14.17 13.02 -15.08
C LEU A 82 13.80 12.65 -13.64
N PHE A 83 13.44 13.64 -12.82
CA PHE A 83 13.16 13.53 -11.39
C PHE A 83 11.81 14.21 -11.06
N PRO A 84 10.67 13.57 -11.33
CA PRO A 84 9.33 14.16 -11.16
C PRO A 84 8.93 14.49 -9.71
N ASN A 85 9.73 14.10 -8.72
CA ASN A 85 9.55 14.41 -7.29
C ASN A 85 10.67 15.34 -6.75
N LEU A 86 11.36 16.07 -7.62
CA LEU A 86 12.47 16.95 -7.27
C LEU A 86 12.03 18.21 -6.51
N LEU A 87 10.83 18.72 -6.79
CA LEU A 87 10.32 19.91 -6.10
C LEU A 87 9.89 19.56 -4.67
N PRO A 88 10.31 20.35 -3.67
CA PRO A 88 9.68 20.35 -2.36
C PRO A 88 8.17 20.54 -2.49
N SER A 89 7.39 19.94 -1.58
CA SER A 89 5.93 19.97 -1.66
C SER A 89 5.34 21.41 -1.60
N THR A 90 6.14 22.37 -1.12
CA THR A 90 5.87 23.80 -1.06
C THR A 90 5.79 24.47 -2.45
N TYR A 91 6.50 23.96 -3.45
CA TYR A 91 6.56 24.54 -4.80
C TYR A 91 5.61 23.86 -5.80
N GLU A 92 4.76 22.94 -5.34
CA GLU A 92 3.82 22.20 -6.21
C GLU A 92 2.49 22.95 -6.37
N SER A 93 2.10 23.22 -7.62
CA SER A 93 0.84 23.91 -7.94
C SER A 93 -0.39 23.05 -7.61
N GLN A 94 -1.53 23.69 -7.39
CA GLN A 94 -2.80 22.98 -7.14
C GLN A 94 -3.18 22.08 -8.33
N GLY A 95 -2.98 22.56 -9.56
CA GLY A 95 -3.27 21.78 -10.77
C GLY A 95 -2.40 20.53 -10.90
N ASP A 96 -1.14 20.56 -10.42
CA ASP A 96 -0.28 19.37 -10.44
C ASP A 96 -0.69 18.34 -9.39
N LYS A 97 -1.14 18.80 -8.21
CA LYS A 97 -1.74 17.93 -7.18
C LYS A 97 -2.98 17.23 -7.72
N ASP A 98 -3.87 17.97 -8.37
CA ASP A 98 -5.11 17.43 -8.94
C ASP A 98 -4.83 16.39 -10.04
N LYS A 99 -3.83 16.64 -10.90
CA LYS A 99 -3.37 15.66 -11.91
C LYS A 99 -2.81 14.39 -11.28
N LYS A 100 -2.00 14.50 -10.22
CA LYS A 100 -1.46 13.34 -9.50
C LYS A 100 -2.58 12.51 -8.86
N LEU A 101 -3.57 13.17 -8.26
CA LEU A 101 -4.74 12.51 -7.70
C LEU A 101 -5.58 11.80 -8.78
N ALA A 102 -5.81 12.46 -9.92
CA ALA A 102 -6.53 11.87 -11.05
C ALA A 102 -5.79 10.65 -11.63
N LEU A 103 -4.46 10.74 -11.78
CA LEU A 103 -3.61 9.64 -12.22
C LEU A 103 -3.70 8.46 -11.25
N LEU A 104 -3.53 8.70 -9.95
CA LEU A 104 -3.63 7.67 -8.93
C LEU A 104 -5.00 6.99 -8.94
N ARG A 105 -6.08 7.77 -9.07
CA ARG A 105 -7.44 7.24 -9.18
C ARG A 105 -7.59 6.32 -10.40
N ASN A 106 -7.13 6.76 -11.56
CA ASN A 106 -7.20 5.98 -12.79
C ASN A 106 -6.37 4.70 -12.70
N THR A 107 -5.19 4.77 -12.08
CA THR A 107 -4.35 3.60 -11.81
C THR A 107 -5.06 2.61 -10.90
N ARG A 108 -5.68 3.08 -9.81
CA ARG A 108 -6.43 2.22 -8.88
C ARG A 108 -7.63 1.56 -9.52
N TYR A 109 -8.38 2.29 -10.35
CA TYR A 109 -9.51 1.73 -11.09
C TYR A 109 -9.07 0.60 -12.03
N LYS A 110 -8.03 0.83 -12.84
CA LYS A 110 -7.50 -0.20 -13.75
C LYS A 110 -6.94 -1.41 -13.00
N VAL A 111 -6.22 -1.17 -11.91
CA VAL A 111 -5.67 -2.24 -11.08
C VAL A 111 -6.79 -3.02 -10.41
N ALA A 112 -7.79 -2.37 -9.83
CA ALA A 112 -8.95 -3.02 -9.23
C ALA A 112 -9.62 -3.99 -10.20
N GLN A 113 -9.85 -3.57 -11.45
CA GLN A 113 -10.39 -4.45 -12.49
C GLN A 113 -9.51 -5.68 -12.74
N VAL A 114 -8.18 -5.51 -12.78
CA VAL A 114 -7.24 -6.63 -12.95
C VAL A 114 -7.26 -7.57 -11.73
N LEU A 115 -7.31 -7.01 -10.51
CA LEU A 115 -7.33 -7.77 -9.27
C LEU A 115 -8.62 -8.59 -9.15
N THR A 116 -9.77 -8.00 -9.48
CA THR A 116 -11.07 -8.69 -9.45
C THR A 116 -11.20 -9.76 -10.54
N ASN A 117 -10.60 -9.56 -11.71
CA ASN A 117 -10.71 -10.50 -12.84
C ASN A 117 -9.65 -11.61 -12.83
N SER A 118 -8.60 -11.48 -12.00
CA SER A 118 -7.53 -12.46 -11.92
C SER A 118 -7.97 -13.66 -11.08
N LYS A 119 -8.14 -14.81 -11.72
CA LYS A 119 -8.40 -16.10 -11.07
C LYS A 119 -7.14 -16.78 -10.54
N GLN A 120 -5.99 -16.11 -10.49
CA GLN A 120 -4.69 -16.72 -10.17
C GLN A 120 -4.06 -16.01 -8.98
N MET A 121 -4.35 -16.46 -7.76
CA MET A 121 -3.88 -15.84 -6.54
C MET A 121 -3.78 -16.79 -5.34
N VAL A 122 -2.58 -16.80 -4.74
CA VAL A 122 -2.24 -17.19 -3.36
C VAL A 122 -2.45 -18.66 -3.00
N ASN A 123 -1.35 -19.42 -3.03
CA ASN A 123 -1.21 -20.67 -2.31
C ASN A 123 -1.12 -20.37 -0.80
N VAL A 124 -1.95 -21.03 -0.01
CA VAL A 124 -2.01 -20.85 1.45
C VAL A 124 -1.23 -21.97 2.13
N THR A 125 0.09 -21.94 2.05
CA THR A 125 0.99 -22.82 2.81
C THR A 125 1.27 -22.24 4.19
N SER A 126 0.60 -22.73 5.23
CA SER A 126 1.03 -22.48 6.60
C SER A 126 0.83 -23.69 7.51
N THR A 127 1.53 -23.71 8.63
CA THR A 127 1.31 -24.64 9.74
C THR A 127 -0.05 -24.37 10.39
N LEU A 128 -1.12 -24.85 9.74
CA LEU A 128 -2.48 -24.77 10.25
C LEU A 128 -2.74 -25.92 11.21
N SER A 129 -3.54 -25.69 12.25
CA SER A 129 -4.07 -26.78 13.08
C SER A 129 -5.13 -27.58 12.32
N ASP A 130 -5.40 -28.83 12.75
CA ASP A 130 -6.46 -29.66 12.17
C ASP A 130 -7.82 -28.97 12.20
N GLU A 131 -8.09 -28.19 13.25
CA GLU A 131 -9.31 -27.38 13.38
C GLU A 131 -9.38 -26.27 12.33
N GLN A 132 -8.27 -25.56 12.09
CA GLN A 132 -8.21 -24.51 11.06
C GLN A 132 -8.38 -25.10 9.66
N ILE A 133 -7.80 -26.28 9.41
CA ILE A 133 -7.96 -27.00 8.14
C ILE A 133 -9.42 -27.43 7.95
N ALA A 134 -10.07 -27.93 9.00
CA ALA A 134 -11.48 -28.31 8.96
C ALA A 134 -12.40 -27.10 8.72
N ASP A 135 -12.18 -25.99 9.43
CA ASP A 135 -12.95 -24.75 9.27
C ASP A 135 -12.78 -24.15 7.87
N PHE A 136 -11.56 -24.20 7.32
CA PHE A 136 -11.29 -23.78 5.95
C PHE A 136 -11.93 -24.69 4.91
N LYS A 137 -11.88 -26.01 5.10
CA LYS A 137 -12.58 -26.99 4.25
C LYS A 137 -14.08 -26.74 4.19
N ASP A 138 -14.71 -26.58 5.35
CA ASP A 138 -16.14 -26.28 5.46
C ASP A 138 -16.49 -24.94 4.78
N PHE A 139 -15.69 -23.90 5.00
CA PHE A 139 -15.83 -22.62 4.31
C PHE A 139 -15.79 -22.78 2.78
N LEU A 140 -14.81 -23.52 2.25
CA LEU A 140 -14.66 -23.75 0.81
C LEU A 140 -15.82 -24.56 0.22
N ILE A 141 -16.33 -25.56 0.94
CA ILE A 141 -17.50 -26.34 0.52
C ILE A 141 -18.73 -25.45 0.42
N LYS A 142 -18.98 -24.61 1.43
CA LYS A 142 -20.08 -23.64 1.43
C LYS A 142 -19.95 -22.64 0.27
N LEU A 143 -18.73 -22.19 0.00
CA LEU A 143 -18.45 -21.29 -1.10
C LEU A 143 -18.73 -21.92 -2.47
N ARG A 144 -18.21 -23.13 -2.72
CA ARG A 144 -18.34 -23.84 -4.00
C ARG A 144 -19.80 -24.22 -4.30
N ASN A 145 -20.57 -24.57 -3.28
CA ASN A 145 -21.97 -24.98 -3.43
C ASN A 145 -22.94 -23.80 -3.50
N SER A 146 -22.45 -22.57 -3.73
CA SER A 146 -23.23 -21.32 -3.74
C SER A 146 -24.02 -21.07 -2.45
N LYS A 147 -23.65 -21.73 -1.34
CA LYS A 147 -24.22 -21.57 0.00
C LYS A 147 -23.51 -20.47 0.77
N SER A 148 -23.17 -19.39 0.07
CA SER A 148 -22.39 -18.30 0.64
C SER A 148 -23.11 -17.65 1.83
N SER A 149 -24.45 -17.61 1.82
CA SER A 149 -25.29 -17.12 2.93
C SER A 149 -25.16 -17.92 4.23
N GLU A 150 -24.69 -19.18 4.18
CA GLU A 150 -24.48 -20.02 5.37
C GLU A 150 -23.14 -19.72 6.09
N ILE A 151 -22.27 -18.89 5.49
CA ILE A 151 -20.97 -18.50 6.08
C ILE A 151 -21.21 -17.44 7.16
N LYS A 152 -21.00 -17.83 8.43
CA LYS A 152 -21.08 -16.93 9.58
C LYS A 152 -19.92 -15.92 9.58
N ARG A 153 -20.17 -14.74 10.15
CA ARG A 153 -19.16 -13.68 10.34
C ARG A 153 -17.88 -14.22 11.00
N ASP A 154 -18.02 -14.95 12.10
CA ASP A 154 -16.85 -15.43 12.86
C ASP A 154 -16.02 -16.43 12.05
N GLN A 155 -16.68 -17.29 11.27
CA GLN A 155 -16.01 -18.23 10.37
C GLN A 155 -15.24 -17.46 9.28
N LEU A 156 -15.86 -16.45 8.67
CA LEU A 156 -15.20 -15.59 7.68
C LEU A 156 -13.93 -14.94 8.24
N LEU A 157 -14.00 -14.39 9.46
CA LEU A 157 -12.88 -13.73 10.11
C LEU A 157 -11.76 -14.71 10.48
N ARG A 158 -12.10 -15.90 10.99
CA ARG A 158 -11.11 -16.95 11.27
C ARG A 158 -10.38 -17.39 10.01
N VAL A 159 -11.10 -17.62 8.92
CA VAL A 159 -10.50 -17.97 7.62
C VAL A 159 -9.63 -16.83 7.08
N ALA A 160 -10.11 -15.59 7.15
CA ALA A 160 -9.35 -14.42 6.69
C ALA A 160 -8.00 -14.27 7.42
N LYS A 161 -7.95 -14.57 8.72
CA LYS A 161 -6.71 -14.55 9.53
C LYS A 161 -5.66 -15.56 9.07
N MET A 162 -6.06 -16.61 8.35
CA MET A 162 -5.13 -17.62 7.82
C MET A 162 -4.27 -17.09 6.67
N PHE A 163 -4.74 -16.07 5.94
CA PHE A 163 -4.06 -15.47 4.79
C PHE A 163 -3.04 -14.41 5.21
N LYS A 164 -1.98 -14.82 5.92
CA LYS A 164 -0.92 -13.91 6.41
C LYS A 164 -0.32 -13.06 5.28
N ASP A 165 0.16 -11.86 5.63
CA ASP A 165 0.74 -10.92 4.65
C ASP A 165 1.86 -11.57 3.81
N ASP A 166 2.79 -12.28 4.48
CA ASP A 166 3.91 -12.94 3.81
C ASP A 166 3.44 -14.04 2.88
N LEU A 167 2.45 -14.80 3.30
CA LEU A 167 1.90 -15.90 2.53
C LEU A 167 1.26 -15.42 1.23
N ILE A 168 0.50 -14.31 1.32
CA ILE A 168 -0.08 -13.67 0.14
C ILE A 168 1.02 -13.18 -0.79
N LEU A 169 2.05 -12.52 -0.28
CA LEU A 169 3.08 -11.89 -1.12
C LEU A 169 4.04 -12.91 -1.74
N ASP A 170 4.42 -13.96 -1.03
CA ASP A 170 5.34 -14.98 -1.52
C ASP A 170 4.70 -15.80 -2.63
N ASN A 171 3.41 -16.11 -2.50
CA ASN A 171 2.64 -16.87 -3.48
C ASN A 171 1.89 -16.00 -4.52
N SER A 172 2.17 -14.70 -4.56
CA SER A 172 1.61 -13.81 -5.58
C SER A 172 2.46 -13.83 -6.85
N PRO A 173 1.85 -14.04 -8.04
CA PRO A 173 2.58 -13.92 -9.30
C PRO A 173 3.05 -12.47 -9.51
N ARG A 174 4.11 -12.27 -10.29
CA ARG A 174 4.67 -10.92 -10.54
C ARG A 174 3.63 -9.88 -10.98
N GLY A 175 2.72 -10.25 -11.87
CA GLY A 175 1.65 -9.35 -12.33
C GLY A 175 0.81 -8.80 -11.17
N MET A 176 0.55 -9.64 -10.17
CA MET A 176 -0.14 -9.29 -8.94
C MET A 176 0.68 -8.36 -8.06
N LEU A 177 1.96 -8.66 -7.85
CA LEU A 177 2.87 -7.80 -7.07
C LEU A 177 2.97 -6.40 -7.69
N VAL A 178 3.07 -6.32 -9.02
CA VAL A 178 3.09 -5.06 -9.77
C VAL A 178 1.78 -4.30 -9.62
N ALA A 179 0.64 -4.99 -9.70
CA ALA A 179 -0.69 -4.42 -9.50
C ALA A 179 -0.82 -3.84 -8.08
N LEU A 180 -0.53 -4.65 -7.07
CA LEU A 180 -0.58 -4.27 -5.66
C LEU A 180 0.32 -3.06 -5.37
N ALA A 181 1.58 -3.07 -5.86
CA ALA A 181 2.49 -1.95 -5.73
C ALA A 181 1.91 -0.65 -6.31
N LYS A 182 1.38 -0.69 -7.54
CA LYS A 182 0.75 0.49 -8.17
C LYS A 182 -0.46 0.99 -7.38
N TYR A 183 -1.28 0.07 -6.87
CA TYR A 183 -2.49 0.41 -6.12
C TYR A 183 -2.19 1.21 -4.84
N ILE A 184 -1.16 0.79 -4.10
CA ILE A 184 -0.69 1.46 -2.88
C ILE A 184 0.30 2.61 -3.16
N ASN A 185 0.31 3.12 -4.40
CA ASN A 185 1.11 4.25 -4.88
C ASN A 185 2.63 4.02 -4.76
N LEU A 186 3.08 2.80 -5.01
CA LEU A 186 4.49 2.47 -5.20
C LEU A 186 4.78 2.33 -6.70
N ARG A 187 5.91 2.90 -7.13
CA ARG A 187 6.46 2.59 -8.46
C ARG A 187 7.01 1.16 -8.44
N PRO A 188 6.50 0.24 -9.29
CA PRO A 188 7.05 -1.09 -9.41
C PRO A 188 8.36 -1.03 -10.20
N TYR A 189 9.41 -1.65 -9.67
CA TYR A 189 10.69 -1.85 -10.34
C TYR A 189 11.45 -2.99 -9.66
N GLY A 190 12.43 -3.54 -10.36
CA GLY A 190 13.29 -4.63 -9.85
C GLY A 190 12.64 -6.01 -9.96
N THR A 191 13.27 -6.97 -9.29
CA THR A 191 12.85 -8.37 -9.19
C THR A 191 11.64 -8.53 -8.26
N ASP A 192 11.04 -9.72 -8.28
CA ASP A 192 9.88 -10.04 -7.44
C ASP A 192 10.19 -9.89 -5.95
N GLN A 193 11.40 -10.25 -5.51
CA GLN A 193 11.83 -10.05 -4.13
C GLN A 193 11.92 -8.57 -3.73
N ILE A 194 12.40 -7.71 -4.64
CA ILE A 194 12.42 -6.26 -4.40
C ILE A 194 10.99 -5.73 -4.28
N LEU A 195 10.07 -6.18 -5.13
CA LEU A 195 8.66 -5.79 -5.04
C LEU A 195 8.04 -6.24 -3.72
N ARG A 196 8.21 -7.51 -3.33
CA ARG A 196 7.71 -8.05 -2.06
C ARG A 196 8.25 -7.28 -0.86
N TYR A 197 9.56 -7.04 -0.80
CA TYR A 197 10.18 -6.24 0.27
C TYR A 197 9.58 -4.83 0.36
N ARG A 198 9.44 -4.14 -0.77
CA ARG A 198 8.87 -2.78 -0.81
C ARG A 198 7.42 -2.74 -0.34
N ILE A 199 6.62 -3.73 -0.72
CA ILE A 199 5.23 -3.86 -0.28
C ILE A 199 5.18 -4.16 1.22
N ARG A 200 5.96 -5.13 1.72
CA ARG A 200 6.07 -5.44 3.16
C ARG A 200 6.43 -4.21 3.98
N HIS A 201 7.48 -3.50 3.57
CA HIS A 201 7.92 -2.29 4.25
C HIS A 201 6.84 -1.18 4.22
N ARG A 202 6.07 -1.08 3.14
CA ARG A 202 4.91 -0.18 3.08
C ARG A 202 3.81 -0.61 4.06
N MET A 203 3.52 -1.90 4.18
CA MET A 203 2.55 -2.42 5.15
C MET A 203 2.99 -2.16 6.59
N LEU A 204 4.27 -2.32 6.92
CA LEU A 204 4.81 -1.99 8.25
C LEU A 204 4.61 -0.51 8.59
N LYS A 205 4.86 0.39 7.64
CA LYS A 205 4.59 1.83 7.84
C LYS A 205 3.11 2.13 8.07
N ILE A 206 2.22 1.43 7.37
CA ILE A 206 0.77 1.56 7.58
C ILE A 206 0.38 1.04 8.95
N LYS A 207 0.90 -0.12 9.37
CA LYS A 207 0.68 -0.69 10.73
C LYS A 207 1.11 0.27 11.83
N ALA A 208 2.26 0.93 11.69
CA ALA A 208 2.72 1.92 12.65
C ALA A 208 1.79 3.16 12.67
N ASP A 209 1.39 3.67 11.50
CA ASP A 209 0.42 4.78 11.40
C ASP A 209 -0.98 4.38 11.87
N ASP A 210 -1.39 3.10 11.75
CA ASP A 210 -2.67 2.58 12.26
C ASP A 210 -2.71 2.75 13.79
N ARG A 211 -1.68 2.30 14.52
CA ARG A 211 -1.58 2.46 15.98
C ARG A 211 -1.61 3.91 16.42
N LEU A 212 -0.81 4.75 15.77
CA LEU A 212 -0.78 6.19 16.08
C LEU A 212 -2.12 6.89 15.84
N ILE A 213 -2.92 6.44 14.85
CA ILE A 213 -4.26 6.99 14.63
C ILE A 213 -5.25 6.48 15.68
N GLU A 214 -5.14 5.21 16.10
CA GLU A 214 -5.97 4.65 17.15
C GLU A 214 -5.77 5.41 18.47
N ASP A 215 -4.51 5.64 18.84
CA ASP A 215 -4.14 6.35 20.08
C ASP A 215 -4.64 7.81 20.07
N ASP A 216 -4.48 8.53 18.94
CA ASP A 216 -4.90 9.92 18.79
C ASP A 216 -6.42 10.07 18.49
N GLY A 217 -7.07 9.01 18.04
CA GLY A 217 -8.44 8.98 17.52
C GLY A 217 -8.58 9.54 16.10
N VAL A 218 -9.45 8.93 15.28
CA VAL A 218 -9.70 9.34 13.89
C VAL A 218 -10.23 10.78 13.78
N ASP A 219 -11.01 11.26 14.75
CA ASP A 219 -11.58 12.61 14.73
C ASP A 219 -10.53 13.72 14.89
N SER A 220 -9.37 13.41 15.47
CA SER A 220 -8.24 14.35 15.61
C SER A 220 -7.61 14.74 14.26
N LEU A 221 -7.90 13.98 13.19
CA LEU A 221 -7.34 14.19 11.86
C LEU A 221 -7.95 15.41 11.18
N SER A 222 -7.09 16.30 10.69
CA SER A 222 -7.50 17.32 9.70
C SER A 222 -7.92 16.66 8.39
N ILE A 223 -8.71 17.36 7.57
CA ILE A 223 -9.19 16.83 6.27
C ILE A 223 -8.03 16.36 5.37
N PRO A 224 -6.91 17.11 5.22
CA PRO A 224 -5.78 16.64 4.43
C PRO A 224 -5.10 15.40 5.02
N GLU A 225 -5.00 15.31 6.36
CA GLU A 225 -4.41 14.14 7.02
C GLU A 225 -5.29 12.90 6.89
N LEU A 226 -6.61 13.08 6.95
CA LEU A 226 -7.61 12.05 6.72
C LEU A 226 -7.53 11.53 5.29
N GLN A 227 -7.52 12.43 4.30
CA GLN A 227 -7.33 12.07 2.90
C GLN A 227 -6.02 11.30 2.68
N GLN A 228 -4.92 11.76 3.27
CA GLN A 228 -3.64 11.06 3.14
C GLN A 228 -3.66 9.69 3.84
N ALA A 229 -4.31 9.57 5.00
CA ALA A 229 -4.46 8.31 5.72
C ALA A 229 -5.28 7.30 4.90
N CYS A 230 -6.42 7.72 4.36
CA CYS A 230 -7.25 6.90 3.47
C CYS A 230 -6.49 6.52 2.20
N ALA A 231 -5.83 7.49 1.54
CA ALA A 231 -5.03 7.24 0.35
C ALA A 231 -3.94 6.20 0.61
N SER A 232 -3.22 6.28 1.73
CA SER A 232 -2.14 5.34 2.05
C SER A 232 -2.59 3.89 2.19
N ARG A 233 -3.85 3.68 2.59
CA ARG A 233 -4.50 2.39 2.81
C ARG A 233 -5.30 1.91 1.59
N GLY A 234 -5.27 2.67 0.49
CA GLY A 234 -6.05 2.35 -0.70
C GLY A 234 -7.55 2.61 -0.56
N ILE A 235 -8.00 3.23 0.53
CA ILE A 235 -9.42 3.53 0.74
C ILE A 235 -9.91 4.50 -0.34
N ARG A 236 -11.10 4.23 -0.88
CA ARG A 236 -11.75 5.06 -1.90
C ARG A 236 -12.21 6.38 -1.27
N MET A 237 -11.77 7.49 -1.85
CA MET A 237 -12.10 8.85 -1.37
C MET A 237 -12.91 9.66 -2.39
N PHE A 238 -13.02 9.19 -3.63
CA PHE A 238 -13.72 9.93 -4.68
C PHE A 238 -15.21 10.00 -4.35
N ASN A 239 -15.77 11.21 -4.39
CA ASN A 239 -17.15 11.52 -3.97
C ASN A 239 -17.49 11.20 -2.50
N ALA A 240 -16.51 10.88 -1.66
CA ALA A 240 -16.74 10.65 -0.24
C ALA A 240 -16.71 11.98 0.52
N THR A 241 -17.67 12.18 1.43
CA THR A 241 -17.62 13.28 2.39
C THR A 241 -16.53 13.00 3.45
N PRO A 242 -16.03 14.03 4.15
CA PRO A 242 -15.09 13.82 5.26
C PRO A 242 -15.63 12.85 6.32
N GLY A 243 -16.93 12.90 6.63
CA GLY A 243 -17.56 11.96 7.56
C GLY A 243 -17.49 10.51 7.07
N GLN A 244 -17.76 10.26 5.79
CA GLN A 244 -17.61 8.93 5.19
C GLN A 244 -16.16 8.45 5.21
N MET A 245 -15.20 9.34 4.93
CA MET A 245 -13.77 8.97 5.02
C MET A 245 -13.37 8.56 6.43
N ARG A 246 -13.90 9.23 7.47
CA ARG A 246 -13.68 8.82 8.88
C ARG A 246 -14.29 7.46 9.15
N GLN A 247 -15.52 7.20 8.69
CA GLN A 247 -16.15 5.90 8.81
C GLN A 247 -15.31 4.79 8.17
N TYR A 248 -14.88 4.96 6.92
CA TYR A 248 -14.05 3.97 6.22
C TYR A 248 -12.69 3.74 6.90
N LEU A 249 -12.11 4.81 7.47
CA LEU A 249 -10.87 4.68 8.22
C LEU A 249 -11.07 3.94 9.54
N ASN A 250 -12.16 4.19 10.27
CA ASN A 250 -12.53 3.44 11.46
C ASN A 250 -12.76 1.95 11.15
N GLU A 251 -13.50 1.64 10.08
CA GLU A 251 -13.70 0.26 9.62
C GLU A 251 -12.36 -0.42 9.30
N TRP A 252 -11.44 0.29 8.65
CA TRP A 252 -10.09 -0.23 8.41
C TRP A 252 -9.35 -0.52 9.73
N LEU A 253 -9.34 0.42 10.67
CA LEU A 253 -8.64 0.27 11.94
C LEU A 253 -9.22 -0.88 12.75
N ASP A 254 -10.54 -0.99 12.81
CA ASP A 254 -11.23 -2.07 13.51
C ASP A 254 -10.86 -3.44 12.95
N MET A 255 -10.94 -3.60 11.64
CA MET A 255 -10.56 -4.84 10.96
C MET A 255 -9.09 -5.21 11.18
N ARG A 256 -8.20 -4.20 11.30
CA ARG A 256 -6.76 -4.40 11.36
C ARG A 256 -6.23 -4.57 12.78
N LEU A 257 -6.75 -3.82 13.75
CA LEU A 257 -6.26 -3.74 15.11
C LEU A 257 -7.04 -4.65 16.06
N HIS A 258 -8.36 -4.78 15.88
CA HIS A 258 -9.21 -5.61 16.73
C HIS A 258 -9.46 -6.99 16.12
N GLU A 259 -9.83 -7.03 14.83
CA GLU A 259 -10.07 -8.29 14.13
C GLU A 259 -8.79 -8.91 13.54
N HIS A 260 -7.63 -8.26 13.69
CA HIS A 260 -6.32 -8.76 13.25
C HIS A 260 -6.26 -9.27 11.80
N ILE A 261 -7.07 -8.69 10.91
CA ILE A 261 -7.04 -9.05 9.49
C ILE A 261 -5.71 -8.58 8.88
N PRO A 262 -5.05 -9.42 8.04
CA PRO A 262 -3.81 -9.07 7.37
C PRO A 262 -3.92 -7.80 6.51
N SER A 263 -2.85 -6.99 6.49
CA SER A 263 -2.81 -5.72 5.76
C SER A 263 -3.01 -5.91 4.26
N THR A 264 -2.31 -6.89 3.67
CA THR A 264 -2.36 -7.13 2.23
C THR A 264 -3.75 -7.59 1.81
N LEU A 265 -4.39 -8.44 2.62
CA LEU A 265 -5.78 -8.86 2.41
C LEU A 265 -6.72 -7.65 2.44
N MET A 266 -6.58 -6.75 3.42
CA MET A 266 -7.39 -5.53 3.47
C MET A 266 -7.17 -4.59 2.28
N ILE A 267 -5.97 -4.56 1.69
CA ILE A 267 -5.75 -3.84 0.43
C ILE A 267 -6.53 -4.47 -0.72
N PHE A 268 -6.61 -5.81 -0.80
CA PHE A 268 -7.46 -6.48 -1.79
C PHE A 268 -8.94 -6.16 -1.60
N VAL A 269 -9.42 -6.12 -0.35
CA VAL A 269 -10.79 -5.69 -0.02
C VAL A 269 -11.06 -4.28 -0.56
N ASN A 270 -10.17 -3.33 -0.29
CA ASN A 270 -10.29 -1.97 -0.82
C ASN A 270 -10.20 -1.89 -2.34
N ALA A 271 -9.38 -2.75 -2.97
CA ALA A 271 -9.28 -2.80 -4.42
C ALA A 271 -10.56 -3.34 -5.05
N TYR A 272 -11.14 -4.40 -4.47
CA TYR A 272 -12.38 -5.01 -4.95
C TYR A 272 -13.55 -4.02 -4.91
N THR A 273 -13.67 -3.22 -3.85
CA THR A 273 -14.71 -2.19 -3.72
C THR A 273 -14.46 -0.93 -4.54
N TYR A 274 -13.30 -0.82 -5.22
CA TYR A 274 -12.94 0.40 -5.94
C TYR A 274 -13.69 0.55 -7.28
N GLY A 275 -14.13 -0.56 -7.88
CA GLY A 275 -14.80 -0.59 -9.18
C GLY A 275 -16.33 -0.40 -9.12
N ASP A 276 -16.94 -0.63 -7.95
CA ASP A 276 -18.39 -0.50 -7.77
C ASP A 276 -18.78 0.96 -7.49
N VAL A 277 -19.70 1.49 -8.30
CA VAL A 277 -20.08 2.90 -8.32
C VAL A 277 -21.36 3.14 -7.51
N GLU A 278 -22.19 2.11 -7.32
CA GLU A 278 -23.58 2.27 -6.85
C GLU A 278 -23.77 1.96 -5.36
N SER A 279 -22.96 1.06 -4.79
CA SER A 279 -23.00 0.75 -3.36
C SER A 279 -21.59 0.53 -2.81
N TYR A 280 -21.32 1.03 -1.60
CA TYR A 280 -20.14 0.59 -0.86
C TYR A 280 -20.57 -0.66 -0.10
N PRO A 281 -20.27 -1.88 -0.60
CA PRO A 281 -20.62 -3.09 0.13
C PRO A 281 -19.94 -3.04 1.49
N SER A 282 -20.57 -3.67 2.49
CA SER A 282 -19.95 -3.76 3.81
C SER A 282 -18.55 -4.38 3.68
N THR A 283 -17.60 -3.97 4.52
CA THR A 283 -16.22 -4.50 4.50
C THR A 283 -16.21 -6.03 4.57
N HIS A 284 -17.20 -6.61 5.23
CA HIS A 284 -17.40 -8.06 5.37
C HIS A 284 -17.84 -8.73 4.08
N GLU A 285 -18.78 -8.13 3.35
CA GLU A 285 -19.18 -8.62 2.03
C GLU A 285 -18.02 -8.53 1.03
N ALA A 286 -17.28 -7.42 1.06
CA ALA A 286 -16.10 -7.25 0.24
C ALA A 286 -15.00 -8.27 0.59
N LEU A 287 -14.75 -8.51 1.89
CA LEU A 287 -13.83 -9.55 2.35
C LEU A 287 -14.27 -10.94 1.89
N LYS A 288 -15.55 -11.24 2.02
CA LYS A 288 -16.13 -12.50 1.54
C LYS A 288 -15.97 -12.64 0.04
N ALA A 289 -16.24 -11.60 -0.74
CA ALA A 289 -16.09 -11.61 -2.19
C ALA A 289 -14.62 -11.80 -2.61
N VAL A 290 -13.68 -11.12 -1.94
CA VAL A 290 -12.24 -11.33 -2.17
C VAL A 290 -11.87 -12.78 -1.90
N LEU A 291 -12.21 -13.33 -0.73
CA LEU A 291 -11.94 -14.73 -0.40
C LEU A 291 -12.65 -15.72 -1.34
N SER A 292 -13.79 -15.32 -1.90
CA SER A 292 -14.53 -16.10 -2.90
C SER A 292 -13.85 -16.12 -4.27
N SER A 293 -13.13 -15.05 -4.60
CA SER A 293 -12.42 -14.90 -5.87
C SER A 293 -11.02 -15.52 -5.87
N LEU A 294 -10.49 -15.88 -4.70
CA LEU A 294 -9.22 -16.58 -4.60
C LEU A 294 -9.36 -18.00 -5.20
N PRO A 295 -8.50 -18.40 -6.16
CA PRO A 295 -8.49 -19.77 -6.65
C PRO A 295 -8.20 -20.74 -5.52
N VAL A 296 -9.04 -21.77 -5.46
CA VAL A 296 -8.93 -22.83 -4.46
C VAL A 296 -7.95 -23.88 -4.99
N GLU A 297 -6.67 -23.53 -5.13
CA GLU A 297 -5.58 -24.50 -5.36
C GLU A 297 -4.92 -24.88 -4.01
N VAL A 298 -5.78 -25.07 -3.01
CA VAL A 298 -5.41 -25.34 -1.61
C VAL A 298 -4.79 -26.72 -1.39
N TYR A 299 -4.85 -27.61 -2.39
CA TYR A 299 -4.66 -29.05 -2.16
C TYR A 299 -3.61 -29.66 -3.06
N HIS A 300 -2.35 -29.26 -2.96
CA HIS A 300 -1.26 -30.15 -3.41
C HIS A 300 -0.14 -30.22 -2.36
N GLU A 301 0.37 -29.11 -1.83
CA GLU A 301 1.54 -29.19 -0.92
C GLU A 301 1.29 -29.85 0.43
N GLN A 302 0.08 -29.79 1.02
CA GLN A 302 -0.18 -30.38 2.34
C GLN A 302 -0.53 -31.87 2.30
N GLU A 303 -1.17 -32.40 1.25
CA GLU A 303 -1.14 -33.86 1.02
C GLU A 303 0.30 -34.32 0.77
N LEU A 304 1.13 -33.51 0.10
CA LEU A 304 2.52 -33.82 -0.19
C LEU A 304 3.46 -33.74 1.04
N GLN A 305 3.22 -32.85 2.01
CA GLN A 305 4.06 -32.71 3.22
C GLN A 305 3.58 -33.57 4.39
N VAL A 306 2.27 -33.70 4.61
CA VAL A 306 1.70 -34.57 5.65
C VAL A 306 1.91 -36.03 5.29
N ASP A 307 2.05 -36.33 4.00
CA ASP A 307 2.31 -37.68 3.50
C ASP A 307 3.75 -37.84 3.00
N MET A 308 4.76 -37.06 3.42
CA MET A 308 6.15 -37.37 3.02
C MET A 308 6.58 -38.80 3.40
N ASP A 309 5.92 -39.40 4.39
CA ASP A 309 6.13 -40.79 4.78
C ASP A 309 5.27 -41.82 3.98
N ASN A 310 4.13 -41.46 3.35
CA ASN A 310 3.37 -42.36 2.44
C ASN A 310 3.18 -41.87 0.98
N ALA A 311 3.75 -40.74 0.59
CA ALA A 311 3.59 -40.12 -0.73
C ALA A 311 4.38 -40.92 -1.77
N THR A 312 3.73 -41.17 -2.90
CA THR A 312 4.31 -41.92 -4.01
C THR A 312 5.53 -41.18 -4.56
N ILE A 313 6.55 -41.92 -5.03
CA ILE A 313 7.78 -41.37 -5.61
C ILE A 313 7.47 -40.35 -6.72
N GLU A 314 6.41 -40.57 -7.51
CA GLU A 314 5.97 -39.68 -8.57
C GLU A 314 5.52 -38.30 -8.07
N GLN A 315 4.82 -38.25 -6.93
CA GLN A 315 4.36 -37.01 -6.32
C GLN A 315 5.55 -36.18 -5.80
N LYS A 316 6.51 -36.83 -5.12
CA LYS A 316 7.77 -36.19 -4.67
C LYS A 316 8.57 -35.61 -5.86
N LEU A 317 8.61 -36.35 -6.96
CA LEU A 317 9.35 -35.96 -8.16
C LEU A 317 8.69 -34.77 -8.89
N LYS A 318 7.37 -34.66 -8.83
CA LYS A 318 6.61 -33.51 -9.35
C LYS A 318 6.92 -32.24 -8.56
N VAL A 319 6.94 -32.30 -7.22
CA VAL A 319 7.29 -31.16 -6.36
C VAL A 319 8.72 -30.69 -6.62
N LEU A 320 9.68 -31.61 -6.69
CA LEU A 320 11.08 -31.24 -6.96
C LEU A 320 11.27 -30.56 -8.32
N LYS A 321 10.58 -31.05 -9.37
CA LYS A 321 10.60 -30.41 -10.70
C LYS A 321 9.98 -29.02 -10.69
N GLU A 322 8.90 -28.84 -9.93
CA GLU A 322 8.25 -27.54 -9.76
C GLU A 322 9.18 -26.55 -9.03
N GLN A 323 9.85 -26.98 -7.97
CA GLN A 323 10.86 -26.20 -7.26
C GLN A 323 12.06 -25.84 -8.16
N GLU A 324 12.58 -26.78 -8.94
CA GLU A 324 13.66 -26.52 -9.91
C GLU A 324 13.24 -25.48 -10.96
N HIS A 325 12.02 -25.59 -11.48
CA HIS A 325 11.47 -24.61 -12.42
C HIS A 325 11.31 -23.22 -11.80
N LEU A 326 10.85 -23.13 -10.55
CA LEU A 326 10.78 -21.87 -9.80
C LEU A 326 12.17 -21.24 -9.66
N ILE A 327 13.17 -22.02 -9.23
CA ILE A 327 14.57 -21.55 -9.08
C ILE A 327 15.13 -21.05 -10.42
N GLN A 328 14.91 -21.78 -11.52
CA GLN A 328 15.35 -21.35 -12.85
C GLN A 328 14.68 -20.04 -13.27
N SER A 329 13.37 -19.90 -13.01
CA SER A 329 12.63 -18.66 -13.33
C SER A 329 13.14 -17.45 -12.53
N GLU A 330 13.46 -17.62 -11.23
CA GLU A 330 14.04 -16.58 -10.39
C GLU A 330 15.43 -16.15 -10.88
N ASN A 331 16.28 -17.11 -11.24
CA ASN A 331 17.63 -16.83 -11.77
C ASN A 331 17.61 -16.06 -13.10
N VAL A 332 16.64 -16.31 -13.98
CA VAL A 332 16.47 -15.56 -15.23
C VAL A 332 16.04 -14.12 -14.93
N GLN A 333 15.05 -13.94 -14.03
CA GLN A 333 14.62 -12.59 -13.64
C GLN A 333 15.75 -11.76 -13.00
N GLU A 334 16.63 -12.38 -12.20
CA GLU A 334 17.78 -11.67 -11.64
C GLU A 334 18.78 -11.21 -12.70
N LYS A 335 18.95 -11.96 -13.78
CA LYS A 335 19.84 -11.58 -14.90
C LYS A 335 19.26 -10.45 -15.73
N ASP A 336 17.94 -10.44 -15.97
CA ASP A 336 17.26 -9.40 -16.74
C ASP A 336 17.12 -8.06 -15.99
N HIS A 337 17.41 -8.05 -14.68
CA HIS A 337 17.25 -6.88 -13.79
C HIS A 337 18.55 -6.44 -13.10
N LYS A 338 19.69 -7.07 -13.41
CA LYS A 338 21.03 -6.52 -13.17
C LYS A 338 21.39 -5.54 -14.27
#